data_AF-A0A3S4MCY8-F1
#
_entry.id   AF-A0A3S4MCY8-F1
#
_cell.length_a   1.000
_cell.length_b   1.000
_cell.length_c   1.000
_cell.angle_alpha   90.00
_cell.angle_beta   90.00
_cell.angle_gamma   90.00
#
_symmetry.space_group_name_H-M   'P 1'
#
loop_
_entity.id
_entity.type
_entity.pdbx_description
1 polymer ?
#
loop_
_entity_poly.entity_id
_entity_poly.type
_entity_poly.pdbx_seq_one_letter_code
_entity_poly.pdbx_strand_id
1 'polypeptide(L)'
;MKSTTSLANKILLPINILITSFGIINFGKDLIPGLIKWGNFFLFFLDIFKKIRNFFLYPLNYVISLFNYELYELFKTYLFLGFIFFFTYNSSYKKICHHHSETSIMRLIIGPNRFRIFLIILFSIFFWPLRILELLKHYYEKGYERQHNVYTLWGKYLFWIFFTVTLFIFLNFWLSDTIDEIFNIN
;
A
#
# COMPACT_ATOMS: atom_id res chain seq x y z
N MET A 1 45.44 4.87 27.95
CA MET A 1 44.35 5.11 26.98
C MET A 1 43.09 4.41 27.47
N LYS A 2 42.07 5.16 27.91
CA LYS A 2 40.78 4.59 28.32
C LYS A 2 40.02 4.15 27.07
N SER A 3 39.87 2.85 26.91
CA SER A 3 39.05 2.22 25.87
C SER A 3 37.64 2.80 25.91
N THR A 4 37.29 3.61 24.92
CA THR A 4 35.91 3.98 24.58
C THR A 4 35.22 2.73 24.03
N THR A 5 34.96 1.78 24.91
CA THR A 5 33.90 0.78 24.71
C THR A 5 32.61 1.58 24.64
N SER A 6 32.16 1.82 23.41
CA SER A 6 31.08 2.75 23.12
C SER A 6 29.82 2.35 23.90
N LEU A 7 29.00 3.34 24.22
CA LEU A 7 27.71 3.16 24.88
C LEU A 7 26.87 2.04 24.22
N ALA A 8 27.05 1.84 22.90
CA ALA A 8 26.45 0.75 22.14
C ALA A 8 26.86 -0.63 22.66
N ASN A 9 28.13 -0.88 22.98
CA ASN A 9 28.57 -2.16 23.53
C ASN A 9 28.04 -2.41 24.95
N LYS A 10 27.89 -1.37 25.77
CA LYS A 10 27.31 -1.50 27.13
C LYS A 10 25.80 -1.75 27.13
N ILE A 11 25.08 -1.32 26.10
CA ILE A 11 23.63 -1.51 25.97
C ILE A 11 23.31 -2.80 25.18
N LEU A 12 24.04 -3.06 24.09
CA LEU A 12 23.79 -4.22 23.22
C LEU A 12 24.16 -5.56 23.86
N LEU A 13 25.23 -5.63 24.68
CA LEU A 13 25.61 -6.88 25.37
C LEU A 13 24.54 -7.38 26.34
N PRO A 14 24.03 -6.59 27.30
CA PRO A 14 23.01 -7.07 28.21
C PRO A 14 21.68 -7.36 27.52
N ILE A 15 21.31 -6.61 26.47
CA ILE A 15 20.12 -6.92 25.66
C ILE A 15 20.29 -8.25 24.92
N ASN A 16 21.44 -8.48 24.31
CA ASN A 16 21.74 -9.73 23.61
C ASN A 16 21.72 -10.93 24.58
N ILE A 17 22.31 -10.79 25.78
CA ILE A 17 22.32 -11.81 26.83
C ILE A 17 20.90 -12.05 27.37
N LEU A 18 20.10 -11.01 27.60
CA LEU A 18 18.71 -11.14 28.04
C LEU A 18 17.89 -11.91 27.00
N ILE A 19 17.97 -11.52 25.73
CA ILE A 19 17.15 -12.12 24.65
C ILE A 19 17.57 -13.57 24.36
N THR A 20 18.87 -13.86 24.39
CA THR A 20 19.37 -15.25 24.29
C THR A 20 19.01 -16.09 25.52
N SER A 21 19.00 -15.51 26.73
CA SER A 21 18.62 -16.24 27.95
C SER A 21 17.12 -16.61 28.04
N PHE A 22 16.26 -15.89 27.32
CA PHE A 22 14.84 -16.24 27.18
C PHE A 22 14.56 -17.29 26.08
N GLY A 23 15.60 -17.82 25.41
CA GLY A 23 15.44 -18.84 24.36
C GLY A 23 14.82 -18.33 23.07
N ILE A 24 14.70 -17.00 22.91
CA ILE A 24 14.11 -16.35 21.74
C ILE A 24 15.28 -15.82 20.90
N ILE A 25 15.78 -16.65 19.98
CA ILE A 25 16.57 -16.26 18.80
C ILE A 25 17.99 -15.72 19.14
N ASN A 26 19.03 -16.34 18.56
CA ASN A 26 20.39 -15.79 18.66
C ASN A 26 20.45 -14.48 17.86
N PHE A 27 20.56 -13.34 18.55
CA PHE A 27 20.46 -12.00 17.94
C PHE A 27 21.44 -11.80 16.76
N GLY A 28 22.66 -12.34 16.87
CA GLY A 28 23.65 -12.27 15.80
C GLY A 28 23.46 -13.27 14.67
N LYS A 29 23.01 -14.51 14.96
CA LYS A 29 22.97 -15.60 13.97
C LYS A 29 21.65 -15.70 13.23
N ASP A 30 20.54 -15.30 13.84
CA ASP A 30 19.20 -15.52 13.32
C ASP A 30 18.46 -14.21 13.05
N LEU A 31 18.65 -13.20 13.91
CA LEU A 31 17.90 -11.94 13.82
C LEU A 31 18.48 -10.99 12.76
N ILE A 32 19.80 -10.82 12.69
CA ILE A 32 20.45 -9.98 11.66
C ILE A 32 20.14 -10.49 10.23
N PRO A 33 20.34 -11.78 9.90
CA PRO A 33 19.98 -12.29 8.58
C PRO A 33 18.48 -12.17 8.29
N GLY A 34 17.63 -12.40 9.29
CA GLY A 34 16.18 -12.19 9.18
C GLY A 34 15.83 -10.75 8.80
N LEU A 35 16.42 -9.75 9.49
CA LEU A 35 16.21 -8.33 9.16
C LEU A 35 16.70 -7.97 7.75
N ILE A 36 17.83 -8.54 7.31
CA ILE A 36 18.33 -8.34 5.95
C ILE A 36 17.35 -8.92 4.92
N LYS A 37 16.86 -10.15 5.13
CA LYS A 37 15.84 -10.77 4.24
C LYS A 37 14.55 -9.94 4.20
N TRP A 38 14.09 -9.42 5.34
CA TRP A 38 12.95 -8.50 5.39
C TRP A 38 13.22 -7.19 4.64
N GLY A 39 14.41 -6.61 4.80
CA GLY A 39 14.84 -5.42 4.05
C GLY A 39 14.81 -5.63 2.54
N ASN A 40 15.36 -6.76 2.08
CA ASN A 40 15.33 -7.16 0.67
C ASN A 40 13.89 -7.36 0.15
N PHE A 41 13.04 -8.01 0.95
CA PHE A 41 11.61 -8.15 0.64
C PHE A 41 10.94 -6.78 0.47
N PHE A 42 11.18 -5.82 1.37
CA PHE A 42 10.60 -4.48 1.26
C PHE A 42 11.09 -3.72 0.03
N LEU A 43 12.38 -3.82 -0.31
CA LEU A 43 12.92 -3.21 -1.53
C LEU A 43 12.27 -3.80 -2.79
N PHE A 44 12.19 -5.14 -2.85
CA PHE A 44 11.50 -5.84 -3.93
C PHE A 44 10.02 -5.46 -4.04
N PHE A 45 9.33 -5.35 -2.90
CA PHE A 45 7.96 -4.89 -2.82
C PHE A 45 7.78 -3.49 -3.38
N LEU A 46 8.65 -2.55 -2.98
CA LEU A 46 8.61 -1.17 -3.47
C LEU A 46 8.82 -1.10 -4.98
N ASP A 47 9.69 -1.94 -5.54
CA ASP A 47 9.96 -1.94 -6.97
C ASP A 47 8.82 -2.53 -7.80
N ILE A 48 8.19 -3.62 -7.36
CA ILE A 48 6.95 -4.11 -7.99
C ILE A 48 5.85 -3.06 -7.87
N PHE A 49 5.70 -2.44 -6.70
CA PHE A 49 4.70 -1.40 -6.48
C PHE A 49 4.89 -0.23 -7.45
N LYS A 50 6.13 0.24 -7.66
CA LYS A 50 6.44 1.28 -8.67
C LYS A 50 6.07 0.85 -10.08
N LYS A 51 6.35 -0.41 -10.47
CA LYS A 51 6.01 -0.94 -11.80
C LYS A 51 4.49 -0.94 -12.03
N ILE A 52 3.72 -1.48 -11.07
CA ILE A 52 2.25 -1.50 -11.14
C ILE A 52 1.69 -0.08 -11.21
N ARG A 53 2.18 0.82 -10.34
CA ARG A 53 1.80 2.23 -10.31
C ARG A 53 2.07 2.91 -11.67
N ASN A 54 3.26 2.72 -12.23
CA ASN A 54 3.65 3.33 -13.50
C ASN A 54 2.83 2.79 -14.67
N PHE A 55 2.54 1.48 -14.67
CA PHE A 55 1.67 0.87 -15.66
C PHE A 55 0.25 1.45 -15.59
N PHE A 56 -0.31 1.56 -14.38
CA PHE A 56 -1.66 2.10 -14.18
C PHE A 56 -1.76 3.58 -14.58
N LEU A 57 -0.76 4.38 -14.23
CA LEU A 57 -0.70 5.81 -14.54
C LEU A 57 -0.16 6.11 -15.94
N TYR A 58 0.22 5.10 -16.73
CA TYR A 58 0.78 5.29 -18.06
C TYR A 58 -0.08 6.21 -18.95
N PRO A 59 -1.42 6.04 -19.06
CA PRO A 59 -2.23 6.91 -19.89
C PRO A 59 -2.20 8.38 -19.41
N LEU A 60 -2.21 8.60 -18.10
CA LEU A 60 -2.16 9.94 -17.53
C LEU A 60 -0.79 10.58 -17.73
N ASN A 61 0.29 9.84 -17.47
CA ASN A 61 1.66 10.29 -17.68
C ASN A 61 1.90 10.65 -19.15
N TYR A 62 1.37 9.85 -20.08
CA TYR A 62 1.48 10.10 -21.51
C TYR A 62 0.83 11.44 -21.90
N VAL A 63 -0.39 11.70 -21.42
CA VAL A 63 -1.08 12.98 -21.69
C VAL A 63 -0.31 14.17 -21.12
N ILE A 64 0.25 14.04 -19.91
CA ILE A 64 1.02 15.11 -19.27
C ILE A 64 2.35 15.35 -19.99
N SER A 65 3.00 14.29 -20.50
CA SER A 65 4.25 14.42 -21.26
C SER A 65 4.09 15.19 -22.57
N LEU A 66 2.89 15.24 -23.15
CA LEU A 66 2.61 16.09 -24.32
C LEU A 66 2.83 17.58 -24.04
N PHE A 67 2.82 17.99 -22.76
CA PHE A 67 3.06 19.36 -22.32
C PHE A 67 4.49 19.58 -21.79
N ASN A 68 5.42 18.64 -22.02
CA ASN A 68 6.79 18.66 -21.49
C ASN A 68 6.87 18.70 -19.95
N TYR A 69 5.87 18.17 -19.27
CA TYR A 69 5.90 17.98 -17.82
C TYR A 69 6.10 16.52 -17.48
N GLU A 70 6.81 16.27 -16.38
CA GLU A 70 6.89 14.96 -15.76
C GLU A 70 6.27 15.01 -14.36
N LEU A 71 5.47 14.00 -14.02
CA LEU A 71 4.97 13.87 -12.66
C LEU A 71 6.06 13.42 -11.70
N TYR A 72 6.16 14.09 -10.57
CA TYR A 72 7.07 13.69 -9.50
C TYR A 72 6.71 12.31 -8.92
N GLU A 73 7.72 11.52 -8.56
CA GLU A 73 7.56 10.12 -8.14
C GLU A 73 6.64 9.92 -6.92
N LEU A 74 6.76 10.78 -5.90
CA LEU A 74 5.86 10.73 -4.74
C LEU A 74 4.42 11.09 -5.13
N PHE A 75 4.26 12.02 -6.07
CA PHE A 75 2.95 12.45 -6.55
C PHE A 75 2.28 11.38 -7.41
N LYS A 76 3.04 10.63 -8.23
CA LYS A 76 2.55 9.41 -8.89
C LYS A 76 2.00 8.43 -7.86
N THR A 77 2.72 8.19 -6.76
CA THR A 77 2.25 7.28 -5.70
C THR A 77 0.97 7.80 -5.04
N TYR A 78 0.92 9.09 -4.73
CA TYR A 78 -0.26 9.74 -4.16
C TYR A 78 -1.50 9.59 -5.07
N LEU A 79 -1.36 9.89 -6.36
CA LEU A 79 -2.44 9.76 -7.34
C LEU A 79 -2.89 8.32 -7.50
N PHE A 80 -1.95 7.38 -7.59
CA PHE A 80 -2.27 5.96 -7.72
C PHE A 80 -3.09 5.44 -6.54
N LEU A 81 -2.70 5.80 -5.30
CA LEU A 81 -3.51 5.49 -4.12
C LEU A 81 -4.89 6.14 -4.24
N GLY A 82 -4.97 7.43 -4.58
CA GLY A 82 -6.23 8.13 -4.81
C GLY A 82 -7.17 7.42 -5.78
N PHE A 83 -6.63 6.90 -6.90
CA PHE A 83 -7.38 6.07 -7.83
C PHE A 83 -7.87 4.77 -7.19
N ILE A 84 -7.01 4.02 -6.49
CA ILE A 84 -7.42 2.79 -5.79
C ILE A 84 -8.59 3.07 -4.82
N PHE A 85 -8.48 4.12 -4.01
CA PHE A 85 -9.54 4.52 -3.09
C PHE A 85 -10.83 4.89 -3.82
N PHE A 86 -10.72 5.65 -4.91
CA PHE A 86 -11.85 6.05 -5.73
C PHE A 86 -12.57 4.85 -6.39
N PHE A 87 -11.82 3.91 -6.99
CA PHE A 87 -12.37 2.75 -7.66
C PHE A 87 -13.03 1.77 -6.69
N THR A 88 -12.37 1.53 -5.54
CA THR A 88 -12.92 0.66 -4.50
C THR A 88 -14.20 1.22 -3.92
N TYR A 89 -14.25 2.52 -3.60
CA TYR A 89 -15.46 3.17 -3.10
C TYR A 89 -16.62 3.04 -4.09
N ASN A 90 -16.39 3.37 -5.36
CA ASN A 90 -17.42 3.28 -6.40
C ASN A 90 -17.90 1.84 -6.62
N SER A 91 -17.00 0.86 -6.51
CA SER A 91 -17.35 -0.56 -6.61
C SER A 91 -18.20 -1.01 -5.43
N SER A 92 -17.86 -0.58 -4.21
CA SER A 92 -18.66 -0.86 -3.00
C SER A 92 -20.03 -0.20 -3.08
N TYR A 93 -20.09 1.05 -3.52
CA TYR A 93 -21.34 1.78 -3.71
C TYR A 93 -22.25 1.05 -4.72
N LYS A 94 -21.71 0.68 -5.88
CA LYS A 94 -22.48 -0.07 -6.89
C LYS A 94 -23.03 -1.39 -6.36
N LYS A 95 -22.25 -2.11 -5.53
CA LYS A 95 -22.67 -3.40 -4.98
C LYS A 95 -23.75 -3.28 -3.90
N ILE A 96 -23.71 -2.24 -3.06
CA ILE A 96 -24.69 -2.04 -1.98
C ILE A 96 -25.94 -1.31 -2.48
N CYS A 97 -25.77 -0.28 -3.31
CA CYS A 97 -26.88 0.57 -3.78
C CYS A 97 -27.47 0.09 -5.11
N HIS A 98 -26.89 -0.92 -5.76
CA HIS A 98 -27.31 -1.46 -7.07
C HIS A 98 -27.34 -0.46 -8.24
N HIS A 99 -26.80 0.74 -8.06
CA HIS A 99 -26.64 1.74 -9.10
C HIS A 99 -25.28 2.44 -8.99
N HIS A 100 -24.88 3.10 -10.07
CA HIS A 100 -23.64 3.87 -10.10
C HIS A 100 -23.73 5.09 -9.19
N SER A 101 -22.65 5.33 -8.42
CA SER A 101 -22.54 6.51 -7.57
C SER A 101 -22.52 7.79 -8.41
N GLU A 102 -22.89 8.89 -7.78
CA GLU A 102 -22.82 10.25 -8.36
C GLU A 102 -21.42 10.61 -8.86
N THR A 103 -20.41 9.97 -8.27
CA THR A 103 -18.99 10.17 -8.52
C THR A 103 -18.38 9.11 -9.43
N SER A 104 -19.20 8.31 -10.11
CA SER A 104 -18.68 7.22 -10.96
C SER A 104 -18.24 7.70 -12.34
N ILE A 105 -17.25 7.02 -12.91
CA ILE A 105 -16.78 7.28 -14.29
C ILE A 105 -17.92 7.11 -15.31
N MET A 106 -18.85 6.17 -15.09
CA MET A 106 -19.98 6.01 -16.00
C MET A 106 -20.90 7.24 -16.03
N ARG A 107 -21.12 7.89 -14.88
CA ARG A 107 -21.86 9.15 -14.85
C ARG A 107 -21.09 10.30 -15.51
N LEU A 108 -19.76 10.28 -15.50
CA LEU A 108 -18.96 11.25 -16.25
C LEU A 108 -19.18 11.13 -17.77
N ILE A 109 -19.32 9.91 -18.29
CA ILE A 109 -19.49 9.66 -19.73
C ILE A 109 -20.94 9.92 -20.17
N ILE A 110 -21.92 9.40 -19.43
CA ILE A 110 -23.33 9.32 -19.88
C ILE A 110 -24.24 10.29 -19.11
N GLY A 111 -23.84 10.76 -17.92
CA GLY A 111 -24.71 11.53 -17.04
C GLY A 111 -24.87 13.02 -17.42
N PRO A 112 -25.90 13.68 -16.88
CA PRO A 112 -26.04 15.13 -16.94
C PRO A 112 -24.96 15.81 -16.08
N ASN A 113 -24.61 17.07 -16.39
CA ASN A 113 -23.66 17.87 -15.62
C ASN A 113 -22.25 17.25 -15.49
N ARG A 114 -21.70 16.76 -16.61
CA ARG A 114 -20.40 16.09 -16.70
C ARG A 114 -19.25 16.87 -16.06
N PHE A 115 -19.20 18.19 -16.23
CA PHE A 115 -18.16 19.03 -15.64
C PHE A 115 -18.17 19.01 -14.11
N ARG A 116 -19.36 19.09 -13.50
CA ARG A 116 -19.51 18.98 -12.04
C ARG A 116 -19.04 17.60 -11.55
N ILE A 117 -19.43 16.54 -12.26
CA ILE A 117 -19.02 15.16 -11.92
C ILE A 117 -17.51 15.02 -12.05
N PHE A 118 -16.90 15.56 -13.11
CA PHE A 118 -15.46 15.59 -13.32
C PHE A 118 -14.74 16.23 -12.13
N LEU A 119 -15.19 17.40 -11.68
CA LEU A 119 -14.62 18.08 -10.52
C LEU A 119 -14.78 17.25 -9.23
N ILE A 120 -15.90 16.57 -9.02
CA ILE A 120 -16.09 15.72 -7.85
C ILE A 120 -15.19 14.48 -7.90
N ILE A 121 -14.97 13.89 -9.08
CA ILE A 121 -14.03 12.78 -9.28
C ILE A 121 -12.61 13.26 -8.97
N LEU A 122 -12.22 14.40 -9.54
CA LEU A 122 -10.93 15.02 -9.29
C LEU A 122 -10.74 15.25 -7.78
N PHE A 123 -11.71 15.88 -7.12
CA PHE A 123 -11.68 16.11 -5.68
C PHE A 123 -11.56 14.79 -4.91
N SER A 124 -12.30 13.75 -5.29
CA SER A 124 -12.25 12.45 -4.62
C SER A 124 -10.88 11.76 -4.75
N ILE A 125 -10.23 11.88 -5.91
CA ILE A 125 -8.89 11.32 -6.15
C ILE A 125 -7.82 12.16 -5.43
N PHE A 126 -7.91 13.48 -5.46
CA PHE A 126 -6.89 14.36 -4.87
C PHE A 126 -7.02 14.53 -3.36
N PHE A 127 -8.21 14.37 -2.80
CA PHE A 127 -8.47 14.51 -1.37
C PHE A 127 -8.85 13.17 -0.73
N TRP A 128 -8.34 12.06 -1.30
CA TRP A 128 -8.54 10.72 -0.76
C TRP A 128 -8.16 10.56 0.73
N PRO A 129 -7.14 11.25 1.30
CA PRO A 129 -6.83 11.10 2.73
C PRO A 129 -7.98 11.56 3.62
N LEU A 130 -8.72 12.61 3.23
CA LEU A 130 -9.88 13.08 3.99
C LEU A 130 -10.97 12.00 4.04
N ARG A 131 -11.20 11.28 2.94
CA ARG A 131 -12.17 10.18 2.89
C ARG A 131 -11.76 8.97 3.72
N ILE A 132 -10.46 8.77 3.95
CA ILE A 132 -10.00 7.75 4.90
C ILE A 132 -10.36 8.13 6.32
N LEU A 133 -10.23 9.41 6.69
CA LEU A 133 -10.66 9.86 8.01
C LEU A 133 -12.16 9.60 8.22
N GLU A 134 -12.99 9.79 7.19
CA GLU A 134 -14.41 9.42 7.22
C GLU A 134 -14.63 7.91 7.39
N LEU A 135 -13.83 7.08 6.69
CA LEU A 135 -13.87 5.62 6.84
C LEU A 135 -13.49 5.18 8.25
N LEU A 136 -12.42 5.74 8.81
CA LEU A 136 -11.96 5.47 10.17
C LEU A 136 -13.00 5.91 11.20
N LYS A 137 -13.56 7.11 11.02
CA LYS A 137 -14.66 7.62 11.85
C LYS A 137 -15.87 6.67 11.80
N HIS A 138 -16.25 6.19 10.61
CA HIS A 138 -17.34 5.21 10.47
C HIS A 138 -17.08 3.93 11.27
N TYR A 139 -15.87 3.38 11.20
CA TYR A 139 -15.53 2.18 11.98
C TYR A 139 -15.45 2.44 13.49
N TYR A 140 -15.01 3.63 13.90
CA TYR A 140 -14.96 4.02 15.30
C TYR A 140 -16.36 4.23 15.90
N GLU A 141 -17.26 4.91 15.20
CA GLU A 141 -18.58 5.30 15.73
C GLU A 141 -19.65 4.22 15.58
N LYS A 142 -19.68 3.50 14.45
CA LYS A 142 -20.81 2.61 14.10
C LYS A 142 -20.48 1.13 14.21
N GLY A 143 -19.23 0.79 14.50
CA GLY A 143 -18.75 -0.59 14.57
C GLY A 143 -18.88 -1.34 13.23
N TYR A 144 -18.43 -2.59 13.22
CA TYR A 144 -18.47 -3.45 12.02
C TYR A 144 -19.86 -4.06 11.75
N GLU A 145 -20.84 -3.79 12.60
CA GLU A 145 -22.10 -4.53 12.68
C GLU A 145 -23.05 -4.28 11.49
N ARG A 146 -22.92 -3.13 10.80
CA ARG A 146 -23.72 -2.85 9.59
C ARG A 146 -23.08 -3.48 8.35
N GLN A 147 -23.40 -4.75 8.10
CA GLN A 147 -22.90 -5.51 6.95
C GLN A 147 -23.33 -4.92 5.59
N HIS A 148 -24.48 -4.25 5.51
CA HIS A 148 -24.98 -3.57 4.32
C HIS A 148 -24.71 -2.06 4.35
N ASN A 149 -23.44 -1.70 4.46
CA ASN A 149 -23.00 -0.30 4.37
C ASN A 149 -21.86 -0.18 3.36
N VAL A 150 -21.91 0.88 2.54
CA VAL A 150 -20.90 1.19 1.54
C VAL A 150 -19.51 1.30 2.17
N TYR A 151 -19.37 2.00 3.30
CA TYR A 151 -18.09 2.18 4.00
C TYR A 151 -17.54 0.86 4.53
N THR A 152 -18.40 0.01 5.11
CA THR A 152 -17.98 -1.32 5.59
C THR A 152 -17.45 -2.20 4.46
N LEU A 153 -18.15 -2.22 3.30
CA LEU A 153 -17.70 -2.97 2.13
C LEU A 153 -16.46 -2.33 1.48
N TRP A 154 -16.36 -1.00 1.51
CA TRP A 154 -15.22 -0.27 0.97
C TRP A 154 -13.93 -0.58 1.75
N GLY A 155 -13.98 -0.53 3.08
CA GLY A 155 -12.85 -0.95 3.91
C GLY A 155 -12.47 -2.42 3.70
N LYS A 156 -13.45 -3.32 3.53
CA LYS A 156 -13.19 -4.72 3.17
C LYS A 156 -12.42 -4.84 1.85
N TYR A 157 -12.81 -4.11 0.80
CA TYR A 157 -12.10 -4.15 -0.49
C TYR A 157 -10.69 -3.60 -0.40
N LEU A 158 -10.49 -2.49 0.32
CA LEU A 158 -9.16 -1.94 0.55
C LEU A 158 -8.26 -2.94 1.28
N PHE A 159 -8.78 -3.58 2.34
CA PHE A 159 -8.07 -4.61 3.07
C PHE A 159 -7.71 -5.81 2.17
N TRP A 160 -8.66 -6.31 1.38
CA TRP A 160 -8.42 -7.43 0.48
C TRP A 160 -7.39 -7.10 -0.60
N ILE A 161 -7.43 -5.90 -1.18
CA ILE A 161 -6.43 -5.44 -2.15
C ILE A 161 -5.04 -5.38 -1.50
N PHE A 162 -4.93 -4.78 -0.32
CA PHE A 162 -3.66 -4.71 0.39
C PHE A 162 -3.10 -6.11 0.70
N PHE A 163 -3.95 -7.00 1.22
CA PHE A 163 -3.56 -8.36 1.55
C PHE A 163 -3.15 -9.17 0.31
N THR A 164 -3.94 -9.14 -0.76
CA THR A 164 -3.62 -9.89 -1.99
C THR A 164 -2.37 -9.36 -2.67
N VAL A 165 -2.18 -8.04 -2.77
CA VAL A 165 -0.95 -7.45 -3.33
C VAL A 165 0.27 -7.88 -2.52
N THR A 166 0.19 -7.80 -1.19
CA THR A 166 1.28 -8.21 -0.30
C THR A 166 1.59 -9.70 -0.46
N LEU A 167 0.56 -10.56 -0.52
CA LEU A 167 0.71 -11.99 -0.71
C LEU A 167 1.35 -12.34 -2.06
N PHE A 168 0.89 -11.74 -3.16
CA PHE A 168 1.48 -11.98 -4.48
C PHE A 168 2.94 -11.55 -4.55
N ILE A 169 3.28 -10.40 -3.96
CA ILE A 169 4.66 -9.93 -3.91
C ILE A 169 5.51 -10.87 -3.04
N PHE A 170 4.98 -11.32 -1.91
CA PHE A 170 5.65 -12.29 -1.04
C PHE A 170 5.92 -13.61 -1.75
N LEU A 171 4.94 -14.17 -2.46
CA LEU A 171 5.12 -15.39 -3.23
C LEU A 171 6.16 -15.20 -4.35
N ASN A 172 6.17 -14.05 -5.04
CA ASN A 172 7.18 -13.75 -6.06
C ASN A 172 8.59 -13.60 -5.46
N PHE A 173 8.71 -12.93 -4.31
CA PHE A 173 9.97 -12.79 -3.60
C PHE A 173 10.52 -14.15 -3.16
N TRP A 174 9.68 -14.97 -2.55
CA TRP A 174 10.05 -16.31 -2.10
C TRP A 174 10.48 -17.21 -3.27
N LEU A 175 9.76 -17.15 -4.40
CA LEU A 175 10.14 -17.87 -5.60
C LEU A 175 11.50 -17.41 -6.14
N SER A 176 11.76 -16.09 -6.19
CA SER A 176 13.04 -15.53 -6.63
C SER A 176 14.18 -15.98 -5.71
N ASP A 177 14.03 -15.83 -4.40
CA ASP A 177 15.05 -16.22 -3.39
C ASP A 177 15.35 -17.72 -3.47
N THR A 178 14.31 -18.55 -3.65
CA THR A 178 14.47 -20.01 -3.79
C THR A 178 15.19 -20.40 -5.08
N ILE A 179 14.87 -19.74 -6.20
CA ILE A 179 15.57 -19.96 -7.48
C ILE A 179 17.04 -19.55 -7.35
N ASP A 180 17.30 -18.37 -6.77
CA ASP A 180 18.66 -17.89 -6.58
C ASP A 180 19.47 -18.83 -5.68
N GLU A 181 18.87 -19.38 -4.61
CA GLU A 181 19.51 -20.40 -3.76
C GLU A 181 19.76 -21.73 -4.51
N ILE A 182 18.85 -22.17 -5.40
CA ILE A 182 19.03 -23.41 -6.18
C ILE A 182 20.15 -23.26 -7.24
N PHE A 183 20.23 -22.12 -7.91
CA PHE A 183 21.16 -21.92 -9.04
C PHE A 183 22.52 -21.30 -8.64
N ASN A 184 22.64 -20.69 -7.45
CA ASN A 184 23.93 -20.25 -6.90
C ASN A 184 24.65 -21.33 -6.06
N ILE A 185 24.16 -22.58 -6.05
CA ILE A 185 24.96 -23.73 -5.63
C ILE A 185 25.80 -24.16 -6.83
N ASN A 186 26.87 -23.41 -7.09
CA ASN A 186 28.06 -23.79 -7.87
C ASN A 186 29.28 -23.06 -7.28
#